data_AF-Q49VT9-F1
#
_entry.id   AF-Q49VT9-F1
#
_cell.length_a   1.000
_cell.length_b   1.000
_cell.length_c   1.000
_cell.angle_alpha   90.00
_cell.angle_beta   90.00
_cell.angle_gamma   90.00
#
_symmetry.space_group_name_H-M   'P 1'
#
loop_
_entity.id
_entity.type
_entity.pdbx_description
1 polymer ?
#
loop_
_entity_poly.entity_id
_entity_poly.type
_entity_poly.pdbx_seq_one_letter_code
_entity_poly.pdbx_strand_id
1 'polypeptide(L)'
;MKKLLCIALLFGFVITLGACGNEGANEFKDFDSSLNDVKNKEKELNHVMDDISLKQLDDLSKTDTTDKDKKAFNDLQNNINRKLIPKLEEYETAAKKLPAESEETKNLKSTYLKSVKDKKAAINDLKVFVDLCNQAIKANEDILEYTKLFEKSRSQVEAHMQDANDAGARTDVNNFKHKLEENNKELRHTAEKELDSTDSAKVKQSIEKDIMPLINKQIKDLNKAEITNNYVNSARKNAIEMYYSLQNYYETRVETIDISDELSKIDHKTLPKESEDLEKYDAVFDKQYNNVKEDYN
;
A
#
# COMPACT_ATOMS: atom_id res chain seq x y z
N MET A 1 -27.22 56.86 -74.74
CA MET A 1 -25.97 56.22 -74.25
C MET A 1 -25.47 57.03 -73.06
N LYS A 2 -25.27 56.58 -71.82
CA LYS A 2 -25.24 55.27 -71.17
C LYS A 2 -25.84 55.44 -69.76
N LYS A 3 -26.90 54.71 -69.43
CA LYS A 3 -27.16 54.24 -68.06
C LYS A 3 -26.41 52.90 -67.94
N LEU A 4 -25.68 52.69 -66.85
CA LEU A 4 -24.98 51.46 -66.39
C LEU A 4 -23.52 51.74 -66.01
N LEU A 5 -23.29 52.17 -64.76
CA LEU A 5 -22.03 52.08 -64.00
C LEU A 5 -22.33 52.68 -62.61
N CYS A 6 -22.13 52.06 -61.46
CA CYS A 6 -21.80 50.69 -61.10
C CYS A 6 -22.27 50.55 -59.65
N ILE A 7 -23.37 49.83 -59.44
CA ILE A 7 -23.85 49.35 -58.13
C ILE A 7 -22.99 48.12 -57.77
N ALA A 8 -21.68 48.30 -57.68
CA ALA A 8 -20.71 47.19 -57.62
C ALA A 8 -19.69 47.37 -56.50
N LEU A 9 -20.12 47.81 -55.31
CA LEU A 9 -19.22 47.98 -54.15
C LEU A 9 -19.89 47.72 -52.79
N LEU A 10 -20.97 46.94 -52.74
CA LEU A 10 -21.67 46.58 -51.49
C LEU A 10 -22.11 45.10 -51.40
N PHE A 11 -21.57 44.22 -52.24
CA PHE A 11 -21.86 42.78 -52.22
C PHE A 11 -20.58 41.95 -52.24
N GLY A 12 -19.70 42.19 -51.28
CA GLY A 12 -18.42 41.47 -51.23
C GLY A 12 -17.90 41.32 -49.82
N PHE A 13 -18.70 40.81 -48.88
CA PHE A 13 -18.16 40.28 -47.62
C PHE A 13 -19.17 39.43 -46.83
N VAL A 14 -19.82 38.42 -47.43
CA VAL A 14 -20.59 37.44 -46.63
C VAL A 14 -20.57 36.03 -47.25
N ILE A 15 -19.41 35.47 -47.62
CA ILE A 15 -19.32 34.00 -47.81
C ILE A 15 -17.89 33.51 -47.47
N THR A 16 -17.50 33.52 -46.19
CA THR A 16 -16.41 32.64 -45.67
C THR A 16 -16.65 32.25 -44.22
N LEU A 17 -17.88 31.83 -43.86
CA LEU A 17 -18.17 31.23 -42.55
C LEU A 17 -18.68 29.78 -42.63
N GLY A 18 -18.80 29.21 -43.83
CA GLY A 18 -19.28 27.83 -44.01
C GLY A 18 -18.19 26.74 -43.95
N ALA A 19 -16.91 27.11 -43.94
CA ALA A 19 -15.82 26.14 -43.99
C ALA A 19 -15.28 25.73 -42.61
N CYS A 20 -15.31 26.62 -41.61
CA CYS A 20 -14.89 26.27 -40.24
C CYS A 20 -15.92 25.41 -39.49
N GLY A 21 -17.20 25.46 -39.86
CA GLY A 21 -18.27 24.69 -39.19
C GLY A 21 -18.23 23.19 -39.49
N ASN A 22 -17.74 22.79 -40.68
CA ASN A 22 -17.71 21.38 -41.09
C ASN A 22 -16.47 20.64 -40.56
N GLU A 23 -15.37 21.36 -40.33
CA GLU A 23 -14.13 20.79 -39.79
C GLU A 23 -14.26 20.51 -38.28
N GLY A 24 -14.80 21.45 -37.51
CA GLY A 24 -15.07 21.25 -36.07
C GLY A 24 -16.09 20.14 -35.78
N ALA A 25 -17.16 20.03 -36.58
CA ALA A 25 -18.16 18.97 -36.41
C ALA A 25 -17.60 17.57 -36.71
N ASN A 26 -16.75 17.43 -37.73
CA ASN A 26 -16.08 16.16 -38.04
C ASN A 26 -15.06 15.79 -36.96
N GLU A 27 -14.28 16.75 -36.47
CA GLU A 27 -13.31 16.51 -35.40
C GLU A 27 -14.00 16.11 -34.08
N PHE A 28 -15.08 16.81 -33.71
CA PHE A 28 -15.88 16.43 -32.54
C PHE A 28 -16.48 15.03 -32.70
N LYS A 29 -16.92 14.65 -33.90
CA LYS A 29 -17.41 13.29 -34.19
C LYS A 29 -16.32 12.23 -34.02
N ASP A 30 -15.08 12.51 -34.44
CA ASP A 30 -13.94 11.62 -34.24
C ASP A 30 -13.59 11.50 -32.75
N PHE A 31 -13.66 12.62 -32.01
CA PHE A 31 -13.53 12.64 -30.55
C PHE A 31 -14.61 11.79 -29.89
N ASP A 32 -15.88 12.00 -30.24
CA ASP A 32 -17.03 11.28 -29.68
C ASP A 32 -16.95 9.77 -29.94
N SER A 33 -16.60 9.38 -31.17
CA SER A 33 -16.40 7.97 -31.52
C SER A 33 -15.28 7.35 -30.69
N SER A 34 -14.14 8.03 -30.56
CA SER A 34 -13.00 7.55 -29.76
C SER A 34 -13.34 7.50 -28.27
N LEU A 35 -14.12 8.46 -27.77
CA LEU A 35 -14.59 8.51 -26.39
C LEU A 35 -15.49 7.31 -26.06
N ASN A 36 -16.32 6.85 -27.00
CA ASN A 36 -17.13 5.65 -26.79
C ASN A 36 -16.28 4.40 -26.56
N ASP A 37 -15.16 4.25 -27.29
CA ASP A 37 -14.22 3.16 -27.07
C ASP A 37 -13.56 3.25 -25.68
N VAL A 38 -13.19 4.46 -25.25
CA VAL A 38 -12.63 4.69 -23.92
C VAL A 38 -13.67 4.40 -22.82
N LYS A 39 -14.92 4.83 -22.99
CA LYS A 39 -16.03 4.52 -22.07
C LYS A 39 -16.33 3.02 -22.01
N ASN A 40 -16.10 2.27 -23.08
CA ASN A 40 -16.20 0.80 -23.03
C ASN A 40 -15.09 0.18 -22.16
N LYS A 41 -13.87 0.72 -22.21
CA LYS A 41 -12.78 0.31 -21.29
C LYS A 41 -13.04 0.69 -19.85
N GLU A 42 -13.66 1.83 -19.64
CA GLU A 42 -14.14 2.24 -18.33
C GLU A 42 -15.21 1.28 -17.78
N LYS A 43 -16.17 0.86 -18.60
CA LYS A 43 -17.16 -0.16 -18.21
C LYS A 43 -16.51 -1.50 -17.86
N GLU A 44 -15.49 -1.93 -18.60
CA GLU A 44 -14.73 -3.14 -18.24
C GLU A 44 -14.04 -3.00 -16.87
N LEU A 45 -13.45 -1.83 -16.59
CA LEU A 45 -12.88 -1.51 -15.28
C LEU A 45 -13.95 -1.55 -14.18
N ASN A 46 -15.08 -0.90 -14.40
CA ASN A 46 -16.20 -0.83 -13.45
C ASN A 46 -16.76 -2.22 -13.15
N HIS A 47 -16.94 -3.06 -14.17
CA HIS A 47 -17.41 -4.43 -13.98
C HIS A 47 -16.45 -5.25 -13.12
N VAL A 48 -15.14 -5.13 -13.37
CA VAL A 48 -14.13 -5.78 -12.52
C VAL A 48 -14.18 -5.24 -11.10
N MET A 49 -14.35 -3.93 -10.91
CA MET A 49 -14.46 -3.34 -9.59
C MET A 49 -15.65 -3.87 -8.80
N ASP A 50 -16.83 -3.93 -9.42
CA ASP A 50 -18.07 -4.40 -8.81
C ASP A 50 -18.06 -5.91 -8.52
N ASP A 51 -17.32 -6.68 -9.32
CA ASP A 51 -17.10 -8.11 -9.10
C ASP A 51 -16.16 -8.39 -7.91
N ILE A 52 -15.30 -7.43 -7.56
CA ILE A 52 -14.43 -7.52 -6.38
C ILE A 52 -15.26 -7.16 -5.16
N SER A 53 -15.33 -8.04 -4.17
CA SER A 53 -16.12 -7.84 -2.93
C SER A 53 -15.52 -6.78 -1.98
N LEU A 54 -15.25 -5.57 -2.47
CA LEU A 54 -14.65 -4.45 -1.74
C LEU A 54 -15.49 -3.95 -0.56
N LYS A 55 -16.81 -4.19 -0.58
CA LYS A 55 -17.71 -3.88 0.56
C LYS A 55 -17.30 -4.62 1.85
N GLN A 56 -16.55 -5.72 1.74
CA GLN A 56 -16.02 -6.46 2.90
C GLN A 56 -14.92 -5.70 3.66
N LEU A 57 -14.36 -4.62 3.10
CA LEU A 57 -13.34 -3.79 3.78
C LEU A 57 -13.82 -3.22 5.12
N ASP A 58 -15.11 -2.89 5.23
CA ASP A 58 -15.69 -2.34 6.47
C ASP A 58 -15.85 -3.38 7.58
N ASP A 59 -15.92 -4.65 7.21
CA ASP A 59 -16.03 -5.77 8.15
C ASP A 59 -14.64 -6.21 8.59
N LEU A 60 -13.70 -6.24 7.63
CA LEU A 60 -12.32 -6.64 7.86
C LEU A 60 -11.50 -5.61 8.65
N SER A 61 -11.90 -4.33 8.67
CA SER A 61 -11.23 -3.28 9.44
C SER A 61 -11.58 -3.24 10.93
N LYS A 62 -12.56 -4.04 11.38
CA LYS A 62 -13.14 -3.97 12.73
C LYS A 62 -12.84 -5.18 13.63
N THR A 63 -12.15 -6.21 13.13
CA THR A 63 -11.97 -7.47 13.86
C THR A 63 -10.51 -7.75 14.18
N ASP A 64 -10.28 -8.45 15.29
CA ASP A 64 -9.01 -9.14 15.53
C ASP A 64 -8.77 -10.13 14.38
N THR A 65 -7.62 -10.04 13.71
CA THR A 65 -7.33 -10.79 12.49
C THR A 65 -7.42 -12.30 12.70
N THR A 66 -8.36 -12.96 12.02
CA THR A 66 -8.46 -14.42 11.94
C THR A 66 -7.83 -14.98 10.65
N ASP A 67 -7.60 -16.30 10.57
CA ASP A 67 -7.16 -16.99 9.34
C ASP A 67 -8.12 -16.71 8.15
N LYS A 68 -9.41 -16.54 8.44
CA LYS A 68 -10.43 -16.21 7.44
C LYS A 68 -10.21 -14.80 6.90
N ASP A 69 -9.92 -13.84 7.78
CA ASP A 69 -9.69 -12.44 7.41
C ASP A 69 -8.40 -12.32 6.59
N LYS A 70 -7.35 -13.07 6.96
CA LYS A 70 -6.13 -13.20 6.16
C LYS A 70 -6.42 -13.68 4.75
N LYS A 71 -7.21 -14.75 4.58
CA LYS A 71 -7.55 -15.25 3.25
C LYS A 71 -8.31 -14.20 2.46
N ALA A 72 -9.29 -13.53 3.07
CA ALA A 72 -10.08 -12.50 2.43
C ALA A 72 -9.21 -11.32 1.94
N PHE A 73 -8.31 -10.79 2.77
CA PHE A 73 -7.41 -9.70 2.37
C PHE A 73 -6.40 -10.13 1.28
N ASN A 74 -5.90 -11.37 1.32
CA ASN A 74 -5.04 -11.89 0.26
C ASN A 74 -5.79 -12.03 -1.07
N ASP A 75 -7.01 -12.56 -1.05
CA ASP A 75 -7.87 -12.66 -2.24
C ASP A 75 -8.19 -11.27 -2.79
N LEU A 76 -8.43 -10.30 -1.91
CA LEU A 76 -8.70 -8.91 -2.29
C LEU A 76 -7.48 -8.26 -2.96
N GLN A 77 -6.30 -8.35 -2.34
CA GLN A 77 -5.05 -7.86 -2.91
C GLN A 77 -4.77 -8.49 -4.28
N ASN A 78 -4.94 -9.81 -4.40
CA ASN A 78 -4.74 -10.51 -5.66
C ASN A 78 -5.70 -10.04 -6.74
N ASN A 79 -6.98 -9.86 -6.42
CA ASN A 79 -7.96 -9.37 -7.38
C ASN A 79 -7.65 -7.92 -7.81
N ILE A 80 -7.28 -7.04 -6.88
CA ILE A 80 -6.88 -5.67 -7.21
C ILE A 80 -5.66 -5.68 -8.13
N ASN A 81 -4.59 -6.38 -7.74
CA ASN A 81 -3.32 -6.35 -8.46
C ASN A 81 -3.39 -7.06 -9.82
N ARG A 82 -4.14 -8.16 -9.93
CA ARG A 82 -4.16 -9.00 -11.14
C ARG A 82 -5.33 -8.72 -12.08
N LYS A 83 -6.38 -8.04 -11.62
CA LYS A 83 -7.58 -7.75 -12.43
C LYS A 83 -7.85 -6.26 -12.55
N LEU A 84 -7.99 -5.56 -11.42
CA LEU A 84 -8.40 -4.16 -11.41
C LEU A 84 -7.34 -3.22 -11.98
N ILE A 85 -6.10 -3.31 -11.48
CA ILE A 85 -4.98 -2.45 -11.91
C ILE A 85 -4.70 -2.59 -13.42
N PRO A 86 -4.62 -3.81 -14.01
CA PRO A 86 -4.47 -3.94 -15.45
C PRO A 86 -5.58 -3.25 -16.26
N LYS A 87 -6.84 -3.35 -15.81
CA LYS A 87 -7.96 -2.68 -16.48
C LYS A 87 -7.91 -1.16 -16.35
N LEU A 88 -7.45 -0.66 -15.21
CA LEU A 88 -7.19 0.76 -15.01
C LEU A 88 -6.09 1.28 -15.96
N GLU A 89 -5.02 0.51 -16.17
CA GLU A 89 -3.95 0.85 -17.11
C GLU A 89 -4.42 0.82 -18.58
N GLU A 90 -5.24 -0.16 -18.97
CA GLU A 90 -5.88 -0.21 -20.29
C GLU A 90 -6.76 1.02 -20.53
N TYR A 91 -7.61 1.36 -19.57
CA TYR A 91 -8.49 2.53 -19.58
C TYR A 91 -7.69 3.85 -19.70
N GLU A 92 -6.68 4.05 -18.85
CA GLU A 92 -5.83 5.24 -18.87
C GLU A 92 -5.09 5.39 -20.21
N THR A 93 -4.58 4.28 -20.75
CA THR A 93 -3.88 4.27 -22.04
C THR A 93 -4.81 4.65 -23.18
N ALA A 94 -6.06 4.17 -23.16
CA ALA A 94 -7.06 4.54 -24.15
C ALA A 94 -7.43 6.04 -24.04
N ALA A 95 -7.66 6.54 -22.83
CA ALA A 95 -8.00 7.95 -22.60
C ALA A 95 -6.91 8.92 -23.10
N LYS A 96 -5.63 8.58 -22.92
CA LYS A 96 -4.50 9.38 -23.42
C LYS A 96 -4.47 9.51 -24.95
N LYS A 97 -5.06 8.54 -25.66
CA LYS A 97 -5.09 8.46 -27.13
C LYS A 97 -6.28 9.20 -27.76
N LEU A 98 -7.18 9.80 -26.98
CA LEU A 98 -8.26 10.62 -27.53
C LEU A 98 -7.71 11.69 -28.49
N PRO A 99 -8.32 11.91 -29.66
CA PRO A 99 -7.90 12.96 -30.59
C PRO A 99 -8.11 14.34 -29.94
N ALA A 100 -7.30 15.34 -30.29
CA ALA A 100 -7.44 16.70 -29.73
C ALA A 100 -6.70 17.73 -30.59
N GLU A 101 -7.34 18.23 -31.65
CA GLU A 101 -6.74 19.17 -32.59
C GLU A 101 -7.23 20.61 -32.36
N SER A 102 -8.54 20.80 -32.25
CA SER A 102 -9.22 22.06 -31.88
C SER A 102 -9.04 22.40 -30.40
N GLU A 103 -9.31 23.66 -30.07
CA GLU A 103 -9.28 24.13 -28.68
C GLU A 103 -10.39 23.47 -27.87
N GLU A 104 -11.57 23.26 -28.45
CA GLU A 104 -12.69 22.56 -27.83
C GLU A 104 -12.34 21.11 -27.44
N THR A 105 -11.83 20.30 -28.36
CA THR A 105 -11.48 18.90 -28.07
C THR A 105 -10.25 18.77 -27.16
N LYS A 106 -9.30 19.71 -27.22
CA LYS A 106 -8.19 19.81 -26.25
C LYS A 106 -8.70 20.05 -24.83
N ASN A 107 -9.66 20.96 -24.67
CA ASN A 107 -10.28 21.23 -23.37
C ASN A 107 -11.07 20.01 -22.86
N LEU A 108 -11.88 19.37 -23.71
CA LEU A 108 -12.58 18.12 -23.36
C LEU A 108 -11.62 17.00 -22.94
N LYS A 109 -10.57 16.75 -23.73
CA LYS A 109 -9.53 15.75 -23.41
C LYS A 109 -8.84 16.06 -22.09
N SER A 110 -8.48 17.33 -21.84
CA SER A 110 -7.83 17.75 -20.61
C SER A 110 -8.68 17.46 -19.38
N THR A 111 -9.96 17.85 -19.41
CA THR A 111 -10.91 17.59 -18.32
C THR A 111 -11.16 16.09 -18.14
N TYR A 112 -11.28 15.33 -19.22
CA TYR A 112 -11.44 13.88 -19.11
C TYR A 112 -10.21 13.19 -18.49
N LEU A 113 -9.00 13.56 -18.93
CA LEU A 113 -7.76 13.05 -18.35
C LEU A 113 -7.59 13.40 -16.88
N LYS A 114 -8.14 14.54 -16.44
CA LYS A 114 -8.22 14.90 -15.03
C LYS A 114 -9.13 13.94 -14.25
N SER A 115 -10.33 13.62 -14.76
CA SER A 115 -11.20 12.58 -14.17
C SER A 115 -10.49 11.23 -14.08
N VAL A 116 -9.89 10.76 -15.18
CA VAL A 116 -9.12 9.50 -15.24
C VAL A 116 -8.02 9.48 -14.17
N LYS A 117 -7.29 10.59 -14.00
CA LYS A 117 -6.24 10.71 -12.99
C LYS A 117 -6.80 10.61 -11.57
N ASP A 118 -7.94 11.22 -11.29
CA ASP A 118 -8.53 11.22 -9.96
C ASP A 118 -9.13 9.85 -9.61
N LYS A 119 -9.75 9.16 -10.58
CA LYS A 119 -10.15 7.73 -10.45
C LYS A 119 -8.95 6.83 -10.17
N LYS A 120 -7.86 7.01 -10.92
CA LYS A 120 -6.62 6.26 -10.72
C LYS A 120 -6.04 6.47 -9.32
N ALA A 121 -6.06 7.70 -8.82
CA ALA A 121 -5.63 8.00 -7.45
C ALA A 121 -6.48 7.23 -6.43
N ALA A 122 -7.81 7.31 -6.54
CA ALA A 122 -8.72 6.62 -5.62
C ALA A 122 -8.54 5.08 -5.61
N ILE A 123 -8.36 4.46 -6.79
CA ILE A 123 -8.10 3.01 -6.89
C ILE A 123 -6.72 2.65 -6.33
N ASN A 124 -5.70 3.51 -6.50
CA ASN A 124 -4.39 3.28 -5.92
C ASN A 124 -4.40 3.43 -4.40
N ASP A 125 -5.15 4.38 -3.84
CA ASP A 125 -5.32 4.52 -2.39
C ASP A 125 -5.97 3.27 -1.80
N LEU A 126 -6.98 2.72 -2.49
CA LEU A 126 -7.59 1.43 -2.15
C LEU A 126 -6.55 0.29 -2.17
N LYS A 127 -5.72 0.21 -3.22
CA LYS A 127 -4.65 -0.80 -3.31
C LYS A 127 -3.67 -0.67 -2.14
N VAL A 128 -3.19 0.55 -1.87
CA VAL A 128 -2.25 0.82 -0.78
C VAL A 128 -2.84 0.41 0.56
N PHE A 129 -4.11 0.73 0.82
CA PHE A 129 -4.80 0.33 2.03
C PHE A 129 -4.81 -1.20 2.21
N VAL A 130 -5.24 -1.94 1.17
CA VAL A 130 -5.28 -3.41 1.22
C VAL A 130 -3.89 -4.03 1.38
N ASP A 131 -2.88 -3.46 0.71
CA ASP A 131 -1.50 -3.90 0.85
C ASP A 131 -0.97 -3.71 2.28
N LEU A 132 -1.27 -2.57 2.90
CA LEU A 132 -0.90 -2.29 4.29
C LEU A 132 -1.63 -3.21 5.26
N CYS A 133 -2.91 -3.51 5.04
CA CYS A 133 -3.64 -4.50 5.84
C CYS A 133 -2.96 -5.87 5.79
N ASN A 134 -2.60 -6.38 4.60
CA ASN A 134 -1.89 -7.66 4.48
C ASN A 134 -0.50 -7.63 5.14
N GLN A 135 0.23 -6.52 5.03
CA GLN A 135 1.52 -6.34 5.70
C GLN A 135 1.36 -6.37 7.22
N ALA A 136 0.35 -5.72 7.78
CA ALA A 136 0.06 -5.75 9.22
C ALA A 136 -0.23 -7.18 9.70
N ILE A 137 -1.02 -7.93 8.94
CA ILE A 137 -1.33 -9.34 9.23
C ILE A 137 -0.04 -10.17 9.25
N LYS A 138 0.80 -10.01 8.23
CA LYS A 138 2.05 -10.75 8.11
C LYS A 138 3.03 -10.42 9.24
N ALA A 139 3.21 -9.14 9.56
CA ALA A 139 4.07 -8.70 10.66
C ALA A 139 3.63 -9.30 12.01
N ASN A 140 2.32 -9.36 12.26
CA ASN A 140 1.79 -10.02 13.47
C ASN A 140 2.06 -11.52 13.49
N GLU A 141 1.95 -12.22 12.35
CA GLU A 141 2.32 -13.64 12.25
C GLU A 141 3.81 -13.86 12.51
N ASP A 142 4.66 -12.99 11.98
CA ASP A 142 6.11 -13.07 12.16
C ASP A 142 6.49 -12.85 13.63
N ILE A 143 5.86 -11.88 14.32
CA ILE A 143 6.00 -11.70 15.77
C ILE A 143 5.65 -12.98 16.54
N LEU A 144 4.53 -13.63 16.20
CA LEU A 144 4.13 -14.88 16.85
C LEU A 144 5.12 -16.01 16.57
N GLU A 145 5.67 -16.09 15.36
CA GLU A 145 6.65 -17.11 15.00
C GLU A 145 7.99 -16.89 15.72
N TYR A 146 8.49 -15.65 15.79
CA TYR A 146 9.68 -15.32 16.57
C TYR A 146 9.50 -15.63 18.05
N THR A 147 8.30 -15.42 18.60
CA THR A 147 7.98 -15.80 19.98
C THR A 147 8.06 -17.32 20.16
N LYS A 148 7.55 -18.12 19.23
CA LYS A 148 7.68 -19.59 19.29
C LYS A 148 9.14 -20.04 19.16
N LEU A 149 9.92 -19.42 18.28
CA LEU A 149 11.34 -19.73 18.10
C LEU A 149 12.15 -19.38 19.35
N PHE A 150 11.83 -18.25 20.00
CA PHE A 150 12.39 -17.88 21.28
C PHE A 150 12.10 -18.94 22.35
N GLU A 151 10.84 -19.34 22.51
CA GLU A 151 10.42 -20.33 23.52
C GLU A 151 11.01 -21.72 23.27
N LYS A 152 11.11 -22.13 22.01
CA LYS A 152 11.78 -23.37 21.62
C LYS A 152 13.26 -23.33 22.01
N SER A 153 13.95 -22.24 21.68
CA SER A 153 15.36 -22.07 22.00
C SER A 153 15.59 -22.01 23.51
N ARG A 154 14.73 -21.30 24.26
CA ARG A 154 14.73 -21.25 25.73
C ARG A 154 14.63 -22.66 26.34
N SER A 155 13.68 -23.46 25.85
CA SER A 155 13.50 -24.83 26.32
C SER A 155 14.74 -25.70 26.06
N GLN A 156 15.43 -25.49 24.93
CA GLN A 156 16.68 -26.18 24.62
C GLN A 156 17.85 -25.71 25.50
N VAL A 157 17.92 -24.41 25.83
CA VAL A 157 18.87 -23.91 26.84
C VAL A 157 18.67 -24.63 28.16
N GLU A 158 17.43 -24.69 28.65
CA GLU A 158 17.09 -25.32 29.93
C GLU A 158 17.45 -26.82 29.94
N ALA A 159 17.12 -27.55 28.86
CA ALA A 159 17.46 -28.96 28.73
C ALA A 159 18.99 -29.21 28.77
N HIS A 160 19.77 -28.44 28.01
CA HIS A 160 21.22 -28.60 28.00
C HIS A 160 21.88 -28.18 29.31
N MET A 161 21.30 -27.20 30.02
CA MET A 161 21.77 -26.82 31.35
C MET A 161 21.52 -27.91 32.39
N GLN A 162 20.41 -28.62 32.27
CA GLN A 162 20.12 -29.81 33.08
C GLN A 162 21.13 -30.94 32.79
N ASP A 163 21.35 -31.28 31.51
CA ASP A 163 22.33 -32.29 31.10
C ASP A 163 23.75 -31.97 31.61
N ALA A 164 24.16 -30.70 31.53
CA ALA A 164 25.44 -30.23 32.03
C ALA A 164 25.57 -30.41 33.56
N ASN A 165 24.51 -30.09 34.30
CA ASN A 165 24.47 -30.24 35.75
C ASN A 165 24.54 -31.72 36.17
N ASP A 166 23.83 -32.59 35.46
CA ASP A 166 23.83 -34.04 35.68
C ASP A 166 25.19 -34.67 35.34
N ALA A 167 25.89 -34.11 34.35
CA ALA A 167 27.28 -34.44 34.02
C ALA A 167 28.33 -33.84 34.98
N GLY A 168 27.91 -33.13 36.04
CA GLY A 168 28.80 -32.60 37.08
C GLY A 168 29.41 -31.22 36.80
N ALA A 169 29.02 -30.53 35.72
CA ALA A 169 29.55 -29.22 35.32
C ALA A 169 28.89 -28.04 36.07
N ARG A 170 28.69 -28.18 37.39
CA ARG A 170 27.87 -27.25 38.20
C ARG A 170 28.36 -25.81 38.16
N THR A 171 29.67 -25.59 38.19
CA THR A 171 30.26 -24.24 38.16
C THR A 171 29.98 -23.54 36.84
N ASP A 172 30.19 -24.23 35.71
CA ASP A 172 29.95 -23.68 34.38
C ASP A 172 28.46 -23.36 34.17
N VAL A 173 27.58 -24.24 34.65
CA VAL A 173 26.13 -24.04 34.66
C VAL A 173 25.75 -22.79 35.46
N ASN A 174 26.25 -22.64 36.69
CA ASN A 174 25.92 -21.49 37.52
C ASN A 174 26.42 -20.17 36.91
N ASN A 175 27.65 -20.16 36.38
CA ASN A 175 28.22 -18.98 35.73
C ASN A 175 27.41 -18.57 34.50
N PHE A 176 27.06 -19.55 33.64
CA PHE A 176 26.30 -19.28 32.43
C PHE A 176 24.87 -18.83 32.75
N LYS A 177 24.20 -19.47 33.71
CA LYS A 177 22.88 -19.07 34.19
C LYS A 177 22.89 -17.63 34.71
N HIS A 178 23.85 -17.27 35.56
CA HIS A 178 23.96 -15.92 36.09
C HIS A 178 24.13 -14.87 34.97
N LYS A 179 24.96 -15.16 33.96
CA LYS A 179 25.11 -14.26 32.79
C LYS A 179 23.79 -14.07 32.04
N LEU A 180 23.00 -15.13 31.83
CA LEU A 180 21.69 -15.02 31.19
C LEU A 180 20.68 -14.24 32.03
N GLU A 181 20.66 -14.44 33.35
CA GLU A 181 19.79 -13.71 34.27
C GLU A 181 20.09 -12.20 34.27
N GLU A 182 21.37 -11.84 34.32
CA GLU A 182 21.79 -10.43 34.24
C GLU A 182 21.45 -9.81 32.88
N ASN A 183 21.70 -10.52 31.78
CA ASN A 183 21.31 -10.05 30.45
C ASN A 183 19.79 -9.81 30.34
N ASN A 184 18.98 -10.74 30.84
CA ASN A 184 17.52 -10.63 30.83
C ASN A 184 17.04 -9.46 31.70
N LYS A 185 17.65 -9.26 32.87
CA LYS A 185 17.34 -8.13 33.74
C LYS A 185 17.68 -6.79 33.09
N GLU A 186 18.84 -6.69 32.43
CA GLU A 186 19.25 -5.48 31.69
C GLU A 186 18.26 -5.20 30.55
N LEU A 187 17.91 -6.21 29.74
CA LEU A 187 16.93 -6.06 28.66
C LEU A 187 15.54 -5.64 29.16
N ARG A 188 15.03 -6.31 30.20
CA ARG A 188 13.71 -6.02 30.74
C ARG A 188 13.65 -4.60 31.29
N HIS A 189 14.67 -4.17 32.02
CA HIS A 189 14.74 -2.82 32.55
C HIS A 189 14.79 -1.76 31.43
N THR A 190 15.62 -1.98 30.40
CA THR A 190 15.69 -1.08 29.24
C THR A 190 14.36 -1.03 28.50
N ALA A 191 13.72 -2.17 28.25
CA ALA A 191 12.42 -2.22 27.57
C ALA A 191 11.32 -1.52 28.39
N GLU A 192 11.22 -1.79 29.70
CA GLU A 192 10.26 -1.13 30.60
C GLU A 192 10.45 0.38 30.64
N LYS A 193 11.70 0.86 30.62
CA LYS A 193 12.02 2.29 30.70
C LYS A 193 11.79 3.02 29.37
N GLU A 194 12.22 2.42 28.26
CA GLU A 194 12.33 3.11 26.97
C GLU A 194 11.10 2.91 26.07
N LEU A 195 10.23 1.92 26.37
CA LEU A 195 9.03 1.64 25.57
C LEU A 195 7.72 2.14 26.18
N ASP A 196 7.74 2.83 27.33
CA ASP A 196 6.53 3.36 28.01
C ASP A 196 5.96 4.64 27.35
N SER A 197 6.30 4.88 26.07
CA SER A 197 5.82 6.05 25.34
C SER A 197 4.67 5.69 24.40
N THR A 198 3.66 6.56 24.35
CA THR A 198 2.61 6.50 23.31
C THR A 198 3.04 7.15 21.99
N ASP A 199 4.24 7.72 21.93
CA ASP A 199 4.80 8.35 20.74
C ASP A 199 5.55 7.32 19.89
N SER A 200 4.97 6.94 18.76
CA SER A 200 5.52 5.98 17.79
C SER A 200 6.98 6.28 17.43
N ALA A 201 7.35 7.56 17.25
CA ALA A 201 8.70 7.94 16.85
C ALA A 201 9.72 7.72 17.96
N LYS A 202 9.33 7.99 19.22
CA LYS A 202 10.18 7.71 20.39
C LYS A 202 10.36 6.22 20.59
N VAL A 203 9.30 5.43 20.49
CA VAL A 203 9.37 3.97 20.62
C VAL A 203 10.32 3.39 19.58
N LYS A 204 10.21 3.78 18.31
CA LYS A 204 11.14 3.35 17.25
C LYS A 204 12.58 3.73 17.57
N GLN A 205 12.81 4.99 17.98
CA GLN A 205 14.14 5.46 18.35
C GLN A 205 14.75 4.67 19.52
N SER A 206 13.95 4.36 20.54
CA SER A 206 14.38 3.56 21.70
C SER A 206 14.73 2.13 21.31
N ILE A 207 13.96 1.51 20.40
CA ILE A 207 14.29 0.19 19.85
C ILE A 207 15.67 0.23 19.16
N GLU A 208 15.88 1.20 18.27
CA GLU A 208 17.11 1.33 17.48
C GLU A 208 18.34 1.67 18.31
N LYS A 209 18.21 2.56 19.31
CA LYS A 209 19.35 3.14 20.03
C LYS A 209 19.68 2.45 21.34
N ASP A 210 18.69 1.84 21.99
CA ASP A 210 18.87 1.28 23.33
C ASP A 210 18.73 -0.24 23.32
N ILE A 211 17.65 -0.78 22.74
CA ILE A 211 17.33 -2.21 22.81
C ILE A 211 18.20 -3.03 21.84
N MET A 212 18.20 -2.68 20.55
CA MET A 212 18.95 -3.45 19.54
C MET A 212 20.46 -3.48 19.81
N PRO A 213 21.12 -2.37 20.21
CA PRO A 213 22.53 -2.40 20.59
C PRO A 213 22.80 -3.26 21.82
N LEU A 214 21.89 -3.29 22.79
CA LEU A 214 22.01 -4.14 23.97
C LEU A 214 21.92 -5.62 23.60
N ILE A 215 20.95 -6.02 22.76
CA ILE A 215 20.85 -7.41 22.28
C ILE A 215 22.12 -7.81 21.50
N ASN A 216 22.60 -6.95 20.60
CA ASN A 216 23.84 -7.17 19.86
C ASN A 216 25.07 -7.35 20.78
N LYS A 217 25.19 -6.52 21.82
CA LYS A 217 26.24 -6.65 22.85
C LYS A 217 26.14 -8.01 23.53
N GLN A 218 24.94 -8.45 23.92
CA GLN A 218 24.75 -9.72 24.61
C GLN A 218 25.08 -10.93 23.73
N ILE A 219 24.70 -10.92 22.44
CA ILE A 219 25.11 -11.94 21.46
C ILE A 219 26.64 -12.00 21.36
N LYS A 220 27.30 -10.83 21.25
CA LYS A 220 28.75 -10.73 21.13
C LYS A 220 29.47 -11.25 22.39
N ASP A 221 28.97 -10.90 23.56
CA ASP A 221 29.50 -11.36 24.84
C ASP A 221 29.40 -12.88 24.97
N LEU A 222 28.24 -13.46 24.60
CA LEU A 222 28.05 -14.91 24.63
C LEU A 222 29.00 -15.60 23.67
N ASN A 223 29.15 -15.12 22.44
CA ASN A 223 30.09 -15.67 21.46
C ASN A 223 31.54 -15.67 21.95
N LYS A 224 31.92 -14.69 22.77
CA LYS A 224 33.27 -14.58 23.36
C LYS A 224 33.45 -15.36 24.66
N ALA A 225 32.38 -15.88 25.26
CA ALA A 225 32.48 -16.64 26.50
C ALA A 225 33.31 -17.91 26.29
N GLU A 226 34.34 -18.10 27.10
CA GLU A 226 35.14 -19.32 27.11
C GLU A 226 34.36 -20.43 27.83
N ILE A 227 33.81 -21.36 27.07
CA ILE A 227 33.00 -22.48 27.58
C ILE A 227 33.59 -23.78 27.05
N THR A 228 34.06 -24.64 27.95
CA THR A 228 34.71 -25.91 27.63
C THR A 228 33.75 -27.09 27.70
N ASN A 229 32.71 -27.02 28.55
CA ASN A 229 31.68 -28.06 28.63
C ASN A 229 30.78 -28.06 27.38
N ASN A 230 30.64 -29.22 26.75
CA ASN A 230 29.85 -29.37 25.52
C ASN A 230 28.36 -29.04 25.69
N TYR A 231 27.74 -29.46 26.80
CA TYR A 231 26.33 -29.18 27.07
C TYR A 231 26.11 -27.68 27.32
N VAL A 232 26.95 -27.05 28.13
CA VAL A 232 26.89 -25.58 28.36
C VAL A 232 27.15 -24.82 27.06
N ASN A 233 28.04 -25.31 26.19
CA ASN A 233 28.27 -24.71 24.88
C ASN A 233 27.03 -24.83 23.95
N SER A 234 26.32 -25.95 23.98
CA SER A 234 25.04 -26.10 23.27
C SER A 234 23.96 -25.19 23.85
N ALA A 235 23.90 -25.03 25.18
CA ALA A 235 23.03 -24.05 25.83
C ALA A 235 23.38 -22.62 25.35
N ARG A 236 24.66 -22.27 25.27
CA ARG A 236 25.11 -20.98 24.71
C ARG A 236 24.63 -20.75 23.29
N LYS A 237 24.74 -21.74 22.40
CA LYS A 237 24.28 -21.60 21.01
C LYS A 237 22.79 -21.32 20.96
N ASN A 238 21.98 -22.09 21.69
CA ASN A 238 20.53 -21.85 21.73
C ASN A 238 20.17 -20.52 22.40
N ALA A 239 20.94 -20.05 23.39
CA ALA A 239 20.75 -18.72 23.95
C ALA A 239 21.02 -17.62 22.91
N ILE A 240 22.03 -17.77 22.05
CA ILE A 240 22.28 -16.85 20.93
C ILE A 240 21.08 -16.84 19.96
N GLU A 241 20.51 -18.01 19.63
CA GLU A 241 19.30 -18.10 18.81
C GLU A 241 18.07 -17.43 19.47
N MET A 242 17.95 -17.48 20.80
CA MET A 242 16.94 -16.70 21.53
C MET A 242 17.12 -15.19 21.28
N TYR A 243 18.35 -14.68 21.37
CA TYR A 243 18.61 -13.27 21.12
C TYR A 243 18.38 -12.87 19.67
N TYR A 244 18.72 -13.71 18.68
CA TYR A 244 18.34 -13.46 17.28
C TYR A 244 16.82 -13.41 17.09
N SER A 245 16.07 -14.28 17.77
CA SER A 245 14.60 -14.23 17.76
C SER A 245 14.07 -12.93 18.36
N LEU A 246 14.71 -12.41 19.43
CA LEU A 246 14.38 -11.10 19.99
C LEU A 246 14.73 -9.94 19.05
N GLN A 247 15.85 -10.01 18.31
CA GLN A 247 16.18 -9.00 17.30
C GLN A 247 15.10 -8.90 16.24
N ASN A 248 14.73 -10.04 15.64
CA ASN A 248 13.69 -10.09 14.62
C ASN A 248 12.34 -9.59 15.17
N TYR A 249 12.00 -9.94 16.42
CA TYR A 249 10.81 -9.43 17.08
C TYR A 249 10.79 -7.89 17.14
N TYR A 250 11.89 -7.26 17.56
CA TYR A 250 11.95 -5.80 17.70
C TYR A 250 12.03 -5.09 16.33
N GLU A 251 12.70 -5.67 15.35
CA GLU A 251 12.70 -5.17 13.96
C GLU A 251 11.28 -5.17 13.38
N THR A 252 10.56 -6.30 13.48
CA THR A 252 9.17 -6.39 13.02
C THR A 252 8.23 -5.52 13.86
N ARG A 253 8.55 -5.25 15.12
CA ARG A 253 7.79 -4.29 15.94
C ARG A 253 7.89 -2.87 15.38
N VAL A 254 9.05 -2.45 14.89
CA VAL A 254 9.24 -1.17 14.20
C VAL A 254 8.41 -1.13 12.91
N GLU A 255 8.48 -2.19 12.11
CA GLU A 255 7.66 -2.31 10.88
C GLU A 255 6.16 -2.19 11.18
N THR A 256 5.68 -2.83 12.25
CA THR A 256 4.28 -2.76 12.67
C THR A 256 3.86 -1.34 13.04
N ILE A 257 4.75 -0.57 13.67
CA ILE A 257 4.51 0.85 13.98
C ILE A 257 4.41 1.66 12.69
N ASP A 258 5.33 1.47 11.74
CA ASP A 258 5.31 2.17 10.45
C ASP A 258 4.03 1.87 9.66
N ILE A 259 3.62 0.60 9.60
CA ILE A 259 2.38 0.18 8.94
C ILE A 259 1.16 0.83 9.62
N SER A 260 1.14 0.87 10.96
CA SER A 260 0.05 1.49 11.71
C SER A 260 -0.02 3.01 11.49
N ASP A 261 1.13 3.68 11.45
CA ASP A 261 1.23 5.11 11.16
C ASP A 261 0.70 5.41 9.74
N GLU A 262 1.04 4.59 8.74
CA GLU A 262 0.52 4.75 7.37
C GLU A 262 -0.98 4.45 7.26
N LEU A 263 -1.47 3.36 7.86
CA LEU A 263 -2.89 3.03 7.89
C LEU A 263 -3.72 4.15 8.52
N SER A 264 -3.20 4.81 9.58
CA SER A 264 -3.90 5.90 10.27
C SER A 264 -4.13 7.14 9.40
N LYS A 265 -3.34 7.32 8.35
CA LYS A 265 -3.45 8.45 7.40
C LYS A 265 -4.52 8.23 6.35
N ILE A 266 -5.01 6.99 6.19
CA ILE A 266 -5.99 6.62 5.17
C ILE A 266 -7.39 6.59 5.80
N ASP A 267 -8.27 7.48 5.34
CA ASP A 267 -9.69 7.37 5.67
C ASP A 267 -10.35 6.29 4.81
N HIS A 268 -10.34 5.05 5.31
CA HIS A 268 -10.89 3.89 4.62
C HIS A 268 -12.37 4.05 4.22
N LYS A 269 -13.13 4.94 4.88
CA LYS A 269 -14.54 5.19 4.55
C LYS A 269 -14.71 5.95 3.23
N THR A 270 -13.66 6.63 2.79
CA THR A 270 -13.64 7.41 1.54
C THR A 270 -13.13 6.61 0.34
N LEU A 271 -12.58 5.42 0.58
CA LEU A 271 -12.09 4.53 -0.48
C LEU A 271 -13.27 4.02 -1.31
N PRO A 272 -13.11 3.91 -2.64
CA PRO A 272 -14.18 3.45 -3.50
C PRO A 272 -14.39 1.94 -3.32
N LYS A 273 -15.63 1.53 -3.12
CA LYS A 273 -16.07 0.15 -2.85
C LYS A 273 -16.86 -0.44 -4.01
N GLU A 274 -17.34 0.41 -4.91
CA GLU A 274 -18.07 0.04 -6.12
C GLU A 274 -17.84 1.11 -7.18
N SER A 275 -18.16 0.78 -8.42
CA SER A 275 -17.90 1.65 -9.57
C SER A 275 -18.65 2.98 -9.49
N GLU A 276 -19.82 3.02 -8.83
CA GLU A 276 -20.58 4.25 -8.60
C GLU A 276 -19.80 5.28 -7.76
N ASP A 277 -18.88 4.85 -6.89
CA ASP A 277 -18.04 5.76 -6.09
C ASP A 277 -17.07 6.58 -6.95
N LEU A 278 -16.84 6.15 -8.19
CA LEU A 278 -15.96 6.81 -9.16
C LEU A 278 -16.69 7.83 -10.04
N GLU A 279 -18.02 7.76 -10.15
CA GLU A 279 -18.81 8.63 -11.06
C GLU A 279 -18.67 10.12 -10.70
N LYS A 280 -18.47 10.42 -9.42
CA LYS A 280 -18.27 11.80 -8.93
C LYS A 280 -17.11 12.52 -9.62
N TYR A 281 -16.13 11.80 -10.14
CA TYR A 281 -14.97 12.39 -10.83
C TYR A 281 -15.29 12.88 -12.25
N ASP A 282 -16.38 12.41 -12.86
CA ASP A 282 -16.77 12.78 -14.23
C ASP A 282 -17.61 14.06 -14.32
N ALA A 283 -18.16 14.54 -13.20
CA ALA A 283 -19.16 15.61 -13.19
C ALA A 283 -18.75 16.87 -13.99
N VAL A 284 -17.47 17.26 -13.93
CA VAL A 284 -16.95 18.42 -14.68
C VAL A 284 -16.86 18.10 -16.17
N PHE A 285 -16.37 16.91 -16.52
CA PHE A 285 -16.25 16.47 -17.90
C PHE A 285 -17.63 16.33 -18.54
N ASP A 286 -18.57 15.65 -17.88
CA ASP A 286 -19.91 15.40 -18.44
C ASP A 286 -20.65 16.70 -18.70
N LYS A 287 -20.52 17.68 -17.81
CA LYS A 287 -21.09 19.02 -18.02
C LYS A 287 -20.49 19.69 -19.26
N GLN A 288 -19.16 19.67 -19.42
CA GLN A 288 -18.51 20.28 -20.58
C GLN A 288 -18.84 19.54 -21.88
N TYR A 289 -18.77 18.22 -21.87
CA TYR A 289 -19.05 17.38 -23.02
C TYR A 289 -20.50 17.56 -23.50
N ASN A 290 -21.48 17.63 -22.60
CA ASN A 290 -22.88 17.85 -22.97
C ASN A 290 -23.09 19.23 -23.62
N ASN A 291 -22.45 20.29 -23.11
CA ASN A 291 -22.52 21.62 -23.75
C ASN A 291 -21.98 21.59 -25.18
N VAL A 292 -20.78 21.02 -25.39
CA VAL A 292 -20.17 20.93 -26.72
C VAL A 292 -21.02 20.05 -27.65
N LYS A 293 -21.62 18.98 -27.12
CA LYS A 293 -22.51 18.10 -27.89
C LYS A 293 -23.78 18.80 -28.36
N GLU A 294 -24.32 19.75 -27.59
CA GLU A 294 -25.46 20.57 -28.01
C GLU A 294 -25.09 21.52 -29.16
N ASP A 295 -23.86 22.03 -29.20
CA ASP A 295 -23.39 22.93 -30.26
C ASP A 295 -23.25 22.23 -31.64
N TYR A 296 -23.15 20.90 -31.66
CA TYR A 296 -22.98 20.09 -32.88
C TYR A 296 -24.19 19.21 -33.24
N ASN A 297 -25.29 19.27 -32.48
CA ASN A 297 -26.58 18.62 -32.79
C ASN A 297 -27.63 19.64 -33.27
#